data_AF-A0A1G5R1I5-F1
#
_entry.id   AF-A0A1G5R1I5-F1
#
_cell.length_a   1.000
_cell.length_b   1.000
_cell.length_c   1.000
_cell.angle_alpha   90.00
_cell.angle_beta   90.00
_cell.angle_gamma   90.00
#
_symmetry.space_group_name_H-M   'P 1'
#
loop_
_entity.id
_entity.type
_entity.pdbx_description
1 polymer ?
#
loop_
_entity_poly.entity_id
_entity_poly.type
_entity_poly.pdbx_seq_one_letter_code
_entity_poly.pdbx_strand_id
1 'polypeptide(L)' 'MSEGFTKKYRVHRLVYFELHEDMVGAIVREKRLKKWNRGWKLALIEKGDPEWRDLYPEIAF' A
#
# COMPACT_ATOMS: atom_id res chain seq x y z
N MET A 1 23.02 13.73 7.26
CA MET A 1 21.70 13.66 6.60
C MET A 1 21.40 12.21 6.31
N SER A 2 20.48 11.61 7.05
CA SER A 2 20.06 10.22 6.84
C SER A 2 19.30 10.14 5.51
N GLU A 3 19.69 9.26 4.60
CA GLU A 3 18.87 9.02 3.42
C GLU A 3 17.52 8.42 3.85
N GLY A 4 16.41 9.03 3.41
CA GLY A 4 15.07 8.56 3.75
C GLY A 4 14.82 7.12 3.29
N PHE A 5 14.06 6.35 4.06
CA PHE A 5 13.75 4.94 3.78
C PHE A 5 13.27 4.72 2.34
N THR A 6 12.37 5.58 1.87
CA THR A 6 11.83 5.57 0.50
C THR A 6 12.91 5.68 -0.56
N LYS A 7 13.92 6.54 -0.34
CA LYS A 7 15.05 6.74 -1.25
C LYS A 7 15.98 5.51 -1.23
N LYS A 8 16.27 4.97 -0.04
CA LYS A 8 17.12 3.79 0.14
C LYS A 8 16.56 2.55 -0.56
N TYR A 9 15.25 2.32 -0.47
CA TYR A 9 14.60 1.13 -1.01
C TYR A 9 13.89 1.35 -2.34
N ARG A 10 14.03 2.54 -2.95
CA ARG A 10 13.34 2.93 -4.18
C ARG A 10 11.85 2.58 -4.10
N VAL A 11 11.15 3.07 -3.08
CA VAL A 11 9.71 2.85 -2.94
C VAL A 11 8.97 3.89 -3.77
N HIS A 12 8.58 3.53 -5.00
CA HIS A 12 8.01 4.46 -5.99
C HIS A 12 6.70 3.98 -6.63
N ARG A 13 6.28 2.74 -6.40
CA ARG A 13 5.08 2.14 -7.01
C ARG A 13 3.96 2.02 -6.00
N LEU A 14 2.76 2.46 -6.38
CA LEU A 14 1.55 2.22 -5.62
C LEU A 14 0.92 0.92 -6.12
N VAL A 15 1.05 -0.17 -5.37
CA VAL A 15 0.53 -1.49 -5.80
C VAL A 15 -0.77 -1.89 -5.11
N TYR A 16 -1.23 -1.09 -4.14
CA TYR A 16 -2.45 -1.36 -3.38
C TYR A 16 -2.98 -0.12 -2.68
N PHE A 17 -4.28 0.10 -2.76
CA PHE A 17 -5.00 1.08 -1.96
C PHE A 17 -6.41 0.57 -1.62
N GLU A 18 -6.99 1.11 -0.57
CA GLU A 18 -8.38 0.87 -0.16
C GLU A 18 -9.06 2.23 0.03
N LEU A 19 -10.28 2.40 -0.48
CA LEU A 19 -11.13 3.54 -0.15
C LEU A 19 -11.94 3.22 1.10
N HIS A 20 -12.03 4.19 2.00
CA HIS A 20 -12.83 4.09 3.22
C HIS A 20 -13.72 5.32 3.33
N GLU A 21 -14.96 5.12 3.80
CA GLU A 21 -15.98 6.17 3.92
C GLU A 21 -15.62 7.20 5.00
N ASP A 22 -14.90 6.78 6.03
CA ASP A 22 -14.51 7.62 7.15
C ASP A 22 -13.03 7.45 7.55
N MET A 23 -12.48 8.50 8.16
CA MET A 23 -11.08 8.56 8.58
C MET A 23 -10.75 7.53 9.67
N VAL A 24 -11.68 7.22 10.57
CA VAL A 24 -11.46 6.29 11.67
C VAL A 24 -11.31 4.86 11.14
N GLY A 25 -12.16 4.46 10.19
CA GLY A 25 -12.09 3.20 9.48
C GLY A 25 -10.76 3.03 8.75
N ALA A 26 -10.31 4.07 8.04
CA ALA A 26 -9.01 4.08 7.38
C ALA A 26 -7.85 3.88 8.37
N ILE A 27 -7.84 4.62 9.48
CA ILE A 27 -6.79 4.52 10.52
C ILE A 27 -6.78 3.12 11.15
N VAL A 28 -7.95 2.55 11.47
CA VAL A 28 -8.05 1.21 12.05
C VAL A 28 -7.54 0.16 11.07
N ARG A 29 -7.91 0.26 9.79
CA ARG A 29 -7.46 -0.66 8.74
C ARG A 29 -5.95 -0.59 8.55
N GLU A 30 -5.40 0.62 8.45
CA GLU A 30 -3.96 0.86 8.32
C GLU A 30 -3.19 0.25 9.49
N LYS A 31 -3.65 0.47 10.74
CA LYS A 31 -3.04 -0.11 11.94
C LYS A 31 -3.07 -1.64 11.93
N ARG A 32 -4.15 -2.26 11.45
CA ARG A 32 -4.24 -3.73 11.30
C ARG A 32 -3.24 -4.22 10.26
N LEU A 33 -3.20 -3.60 9.09
CA LEU A 33 -2.26 -3.96 8.02
C LEU A 33 -0.81 -3.83 8.47
N LYS A 34 -0.45 -2.79 9.22
CA LYS A 34 0.91 -2.63 9.75
C LYS A 34 1.36 -3.83 10.60
N LYS A 35 0.45 -4.48 11.33
CA LYS A 35 0.72 -5.68 12.16
C LYS A 35 0.67 -7.00 11.39
N TRP A 36 0.21 -7.02 10.15
CA TRP A 36 0.13 -8.25 9.36
C TRP A 36 1.51 -8.76 8.98
N ASN A 37 1.62 -10.09 8.91
CA ASN A 37 2.79 -10.73 8.32
C ASN A 37 2.89 -10.35 6.83
N ARG A 38 4.10 -10.54 6.27
CA ARG A 38 4.35 -10.18 4.87
C ARG A 38 3.47 -10.99 3.90
N GLY A 39 3.26 -12.28 4.15
CA GLY A 39 2.49 -13.15 3.26
C GLY A 39 1.05 -12.68 3.04
N TRP A 40 0.38 -12.22 4.10
CA TRP A 40 -1.00 -11.72 4.00
C TRP A 40 -1.09 -10.41 3.23
N LYS A 41 -0.06 -9.55 3.32
CA LYS A 41 0.01 -8.34 2.50
C LYS A 41 0.19 -8.69 1.02
N LEU A 42 1.05 -9.66 0.71
CA LEU A 42 1.26 -10.13 -0.66
C LEU A 42 -0.04 -10.71 -1.24
N ALA A 43 -0.70 -11.61 -0.52
CA ALA A 43 -1.97 -12.18 -0.95
C ALA A 43 -3.07 -11.11 -1.16
N LEU A 44 -3.07 -10.05 -0.34
CA LEU A 44 -4.00 -8.93 -0.49
C LEU A 44 -3.72 -8.13 -1.77
N ILE A 45 -2.45 -7.85 -2.05
CA ILE A 45 -2.01 -7.17 -3.29
C ILE A 45 -2.38 -8.05 -4.49
N GLU A 46 -1.97 -9.31 -4.50
CA GLU A 46 -2.17 -10.25 -5.62
C GLU A 46 -3.65 -10.53 -5.91
N LYS A 47 -4.52 -10.43 -4.89
CA LYS A 47 -5.97 -10.54 -5.08
C LYS A 47 -6.56 -9.37 -5.87
N GLY A 48 -5.98 -8.17 -5.72
CA GLY A 48 -6.42 -6.97 -6.43
C GLY A 48 -5.71 -6.77 -7.77
N ASP A 49 -4.40 -6.95 -7.78
CA ASP A 49 -3.55 -6.86 -8.97
C ASP A 49 -2.39 -7.87 -8.90
N PRO A 50 -2.52 -9.04 -9.58
CA PRO A 50 -1.46 -10.04 -9.63
C PRO A 50 -0.26 -9.60 -10.47
N GLU A 51 -0.39 -8.59 -11.33
CA GLU A 51 0.69 -8.03 -12.14
C GLU A 51 1.46 -6.92 -11.39
N TRP A 52 1.00 -6.55 -10.19
CA TRP A 52 1.60 -5.55 -9.32
C TRP A 52 1.75 -4.18 -10.00
N ARG A 53 0.86 -3.80 -10.91
CA ARG A 53 1.03 -2.56 -11.70
C ARG A 53 1.05 -1.35 -10.79
N ASP A 54 1.65 -0.27 -11.28
CA ASP A 54 1.57 1.00 -10.56
C ASP A 54 0.18 1.57 -10.76
N LEU A 55 -0.58 1.64 -9.67
CA LEU A 55 -1.95 2.14 -9.63
C LEU A 55 -1.99 3.67 -9.51
N TYR A 56 -0.86 4.32 -9.22
CA TYR A 56 -0.84 5.78 -9.07
C TYR A 56 -1.34 6.52 -10.32
N PRO A 57 -0.95 6.15 -11.56
CA PRO A 57 -1.52 6.72 -12.77
C PRO A 57 -3.05 6.60 -12.81
N GLU A 58 -3.63 5.49 -12.35
CA GLU A 58 -5.09 5.29 -12.40
C GLU A 58 -5.87 6.21 -11.45
N ILE A 59 -5.23 6.75 -10.42
CA ILE A 59 -5.86 7.62 -9.40
C ILE A 59 -5.56 9.10 -9.66
N ALA A 60 -4.44 9.41 -10.33
CA ALA A 60 -3.95 10.78 -10.49
C ALA A 60 -4.61 11.56 -11.66
N PHE A 61 -5.55 10.94 -12.39
CA PHE A 61 -6.33 11.55 -13.47
C PHE A 61 -7.78 11.79 -13.05
#